data_AF-A0A0D6L5X3-F1
#
_entry.id   AF-A0A0D6L5X3-F1
#
_cell.length_a   1.000
_cell.length_b   1.000
_cell.length_c   1.000
_cell.angle_alpha   90.00
_cell.angle_beta   90.00
_cell.angle_gamma   90.00
#
_symmetry.space_group_name_H-M   'P 1'
#
loop_
_entity.id
_entity.type
_entity.pdbx_description
1 polymer ?
#
loop_
_entity_poly.entity_id
_entity_poly.type
_entity_poly.pdbx_seq_one_letter_code
_entity_poly.pdbx_strand_id
1 'polypeptide(L)'
;MLLQGQVFIPLTVLKDPVLKPWGPYPLIANEKDPVLIVTLPTLEYQVVFPDVVVEYQSVRQDPSSLDCETHEYLMSLVEAGDTQNLKPDEQEMLWQKRSYLMHLPEALPLVLSSVTDWGFYFLANVYQIIEDWAPLSPVQAMQLLLPQYPDMRVRQKAIEWILCASSDFLFNALPQLVEALRQLQQRIDHCVDFAYAQRCSLLQKELLERHEEDHL
;
A
#
# COMPACT_ATOMS: atom_id res chain seq x y z
N MET A 1 1.95 -4.41 -16.62
CA MET A 1 2.93 -4.82 -17.65
C MET A 1 4.28 -4.20 -17.35
N LEU A 2 5.39 -4.87 -17.69
CA LEU A 2 6.72 -4.27 -17.61
C LEU A 2 6.85 -3.12 -18.62
N LEU A 3 7.38 -1.97 -18.19
CA LEU A 3 7.66 -0.83 -19.06
C LEU A 3 8.70 -1.19 -20.12
N GLN A 4 8.44 -0.80 -21.38
CA GLN A 4 9.31 -1.03 -22.53
C GLN A 4 9.36 0.21 -23.42
N GLY A 5 10.45 0.38 -24.17
CA GLY A 5 10.60 1.49 -25.10
C GLY A 5 11.03 2.79 -24.42
N GLN A 6 10.71 3.93 -25.05
CA GLN A 6 11.12 5.24 -24.56
C GLN A 6 10.16 5.75 -23.47
N VAL A 7 10.75 6.15 -22.33
CA VAL A 7 10.06 6.76 -21.21
C VAL A 7 10.62 8.16 -20.98
N PHE A 8 9.73 9.14 -20.84
CA PHE A 8 10.07 10.52 -20.59
C PHE A 8 9.92 10.81 -19.10
N ILE A 9 11.02 11.17 -18.46
CA ILE A 9 11.09 11.43 -17.02
C ILE A 9 11.33 12.92 -16.82
N PRO A 10 10.31 13.70 -16.42
CA PRO A 10 10.53 15.11 -16.13
C PRO A 10 11.38 15.27 -14.87
N LEU A 11 12.34 16.19 -14.94
CA LEU A 11 13.27 16.48 -13.86
C LEU A 11 12.78 17.70 -13.08
N THR A 12 12.78 17.58 -11.76
CA THR A 12 12.50 18.72 -10.88
C THR A 12 13.81 19.25 -10.32
N VAL A 13 13.99 20.56 -10.34
CA VAL A 13 15.15 21.20 -9.70
C VAL A 13 15.06 20.96 -8.19
N LEU A 14 16.02 20.20 -7.67
CA LEU A 14 16.14 19.95 -6.24
C LEU A 14 16.53 21.24 -5.53
N LYS A 15 15.63 21.78 -4.70
CA LYS A 15 15.92 22.92 -3.83
C LYS A 15 16.74 22.50 -2.60
N ASP A 16 16.62 21.24 -2.19
CA ASP A 16 17.35 20.61 -1.09
C ASP A 16 18.04 19.32 -1.60
N PRO A 17 19.22 18.95 -1.09
CA PRO A 17 19.99 17.78 -1.57
C PRO A 17 19.37 16.42 -1.19
N VAL A 18 18.20 16.40 -0.57
CA VAL A 18 17.52 15.16 -0.18
C VAL A 18 16.73 14.63 -1.36
N LEU A 19 17.18 13.50 -1.91
CA LEU A 19 16.38 12.68 -2.81
C LEU A 19 15.15 12.19 -2.04
N LYS A 20 13.98 12.75 -2.34
CA LYS A 20 12.72 12.17 -1.86
C LYS A 20 12.43 10.96 -2.74
N PRO A 21 12.45 9.72 -2.21
CA PRO A 21 12.13 8.53 -3.01
C PRO A 21 10.70 8.57 -3.58
N TRP A 22 9.84 9.37 -2.94
CA TRP A 22 8.44 9.59 -3.29
C TRP A 22 8.20 11.11 -3.43
N GLY A 23 8.72 11.70 -4.51
CA GLY A 23 8.37 13.06 -4.89
C GLY A 23 7.06 13.08 -5.69
N PRO A 24 6.34 14.22 -5.74
CA PRO A 24 5.28 14.39 -6.73
C PRO A 24 5.91 14.22 -8.10
N TYR A 25 5.58 13.14 -8.80
CA TYR A 25 6.16 12.92 -10.13
C TYR A 25 5.52 13.91 -11.11
N PRO A 26 6.30 14.60 -11.95
CA PRO A 26 5.80 15.80 -12.60
C PRO A 26 4.93 15.45 -13.81
N LEU A 27 3.79 16.14 -13.93
CA LEU A 27 3.24 16.46 -15.24
C LEU A 27 4.32 17.27 -15.97
N ILE A 28 4.62 16.95 -17.23
CA ILE A 28 5.38 17.86 -18.09
C ILE A 28 4.45 19.06 -18.30
N ALA A 29 4.67 20.12 -17.54
CA ALA A 29 3.78 21.28 -17.54
C ALA A 29 4.18 22.26 -18.64
N ASN A 30 5.46 22.27 -19.03
CA ASN A 30 6.02 23.20 -19.99
C ASN A 30 6.99 22.51 -20.95
N GLU A 31 7.01 22.94 -22.21
CA GLU A 31 7.98 22.52 -23.24
C GLU A 31 9.44 22.83 -22.85
N LYS A 32 9.65 23.76 -21.90
CA LYS A 32 10.97 24.14 -21.38
C LYS A 32 11.41 23.32 -20.17
N ASP A 33 10.55 22.43 -19.66
CA ASP A 33 10.91 21.62 -18.50
C ASP A 33 12.05 20.66 -18.88
N PRO A 34 13.07 20.50 -18.02
CA PRO A 34 14.13 19.54 -18.27
C PRO A 34 13.55 18.11 -18.21
N VAL A 35 13.73 17.34 -19.28
CA VAL A 35 13.24 15.96 -19.39
C VAL A 35 14.40 15.01 -19.67
N LEU A 36 14.48 13.93 -18.91
CA LEU A 36 15.37 12.81 -19.17
C LEU A 36 14.64 11.77 -20.00
N ILE A 37 15.22 11.36 -21.13
CA ILE A 37 14.68 10.28 -21.96
C ILE A 37 15.44 9.00 -21.62
N VAL A 38 14.72 8.00 -21.12
CA VAL A 38 15.26 6.68 -20.82
C VAL A 38 14.70 5.68 -21.82
N THR A 39 15.58 4.91 -22.47
CA THR A 39 15.16 3.83 -23.38
C THR A 39 15.30 2.51 -22.65
N LEU A 40 14.16 1.86 -22.38
CA LEU A 40 14.08 0.55 -21.78
C LEU A 40 14.14 -0.55 -22.85
N PRO A 41 14.65 -1.75 -22.53
CA PRO A 41 14.63 -2.88 -23.46
C PRO A 41 13.23 -3.14 -23.99
N THR A 42 13.13 -3.32 -25.31
CA THR A 42 11.88 -3.72 -25.96
C THR A 42 11.96 -5.21 -26.24
N LEU A 43 10.92 -5.94 -25.84
CA LEU A 43 10.82 -7.38 -25.99
C LEU A 43 9.70 -7.68 -27.00
N GLU A 44 9.87 -8.74 -27.78
CA GLU A 44 8.87 -9.16 -28.78
C GLU A 44 7.59 -9.73 -28.16
N TYR A 45 7.61 -9.94 -26.83
CA TYR A 45 6.53 -10.50 -26.06
C TYR A 45 6.17 -9.61 -24.86
N GLN A 46 4.90 -9.69 -24.48
CA GLN A 46 4.35 -8.99 -23.34
C GLN A 46 4.87 -9.61 -22.05
N VAL A 47 5.58 -8.82 -21.24
CA VAL A 47 6.01 -9.24 -19.91
C VAL A 47 5.02 -8.71 -18.88
N VAL A 48 4.40 -9.63 -18.16
CA VAL A 48 3.45 -9.35 -17.07
C VAL A 48 4.03 -9.85 -15.75
N PHE A 49 3.64 -9.18 -14.66
CA PHE A 49 3.94 -9.70 -13.33
C PHE A 49 3.09 -10.96 -13.13
N PRO A 50 3.69 -12.09 -12.69
CA PRO A 50 2.94 -13.33 -12.52
C PRO A 50 1.91 -13.20 -11.40
N ASP A 51 0.81 -13.94 -11.52
CA ASP A 51 -0.17 -14.03 -10.44
C ASP A 51 0.46 -14.72 -9.22
N VAL A 52 0.31 -14.11 -8.06
CA VAL A 52 0.77 -14.66 -6.79
C VAL A 52 -0.31 -15.61 -6.27
N VAL A 53 0.00 -16.91 -6.30
CA VAL A 53 -0.85 -17.95 -5.72
C VAL A 53 -0.64 -17.94 -4.21
N VAL A 54 -1.72 -17.76 -3.45
CA VAL A 54 -1.70 -17.76 -1.98
C VAL A 54 -1.91 -19.20 -1.52
N GLU A 55 -0.92 -19.76 -0.83
CA GLU A 55 -1.08 -21.04 -0.13
C GLU A 55 -1.66 -20.73 1.26
N TYR A 56 -2.92 -21.08 1.48
CA TYR A 56 -3.62 -20.83 2.75
C TYR A 56 -3.11 -21.74 3.89
N GLN A 57 -1.84 -21.60 4.29
CA GLN A 57 -1.20 -22.38 5.36
C GLN A 57 -1.11 -21.67 6.72
N SER A 58 -1.29 -20.35 6.78
CA SER A 58 -1.27 -19.58 8.01
C SER A 58 -2.51 -19.87 8.84
N VAL A 59 -2.28 -20.48 10.00
CA VAL A 59 -3.30 -20.68 11.02
C VAL A 59 -3.09 -19.62 12.09
N ARG A 60 -4.15 -18.89 12.45
CA ARG A 60 -4.13 -17.97 13.59
C ARG A 60 -3.72 -18.75 14.83
N GLN A 61 -2.69 -18.27 15.53
CA GLN A 61 -2.18 -18.93 16.73
C GLN A 61 -2.75 -18.28 17.98
N ASP A 62 -2.95 -19.09 19.02
CA ASP A 62 -3.44 -18.63 20.30
C ASP A 62 -2.36 -17.78 21.00
N PRO A 63 -2.62 -16.51 21.33
CA PRO A 63 -1.67 -15.65 22.02
C PRO A 63 -1.17 -16.23 23.35
N SER A 64 -1.97 -17.08 24.00
CA SER A 64 -1.63 -17.70 25.29
C SER A 64 -0.52 -18.75 25.20
N SER A 65 -0.15 -19.21 24.00
CA SER A 65 0.99 -20.13 23.83
C SER A 65 2.34 -19.42 23.70
N LEU A 66 2.36 -18.08 23.70
CA LEU A 66 3.59 -17.30 23.83
C LEU A 66 4.01 -17.22 25.30
N ASP A 67 5.32 -17.13 25.53
CA ASP A 67 5.85 -16.76 26.83
C ASP A 67 5.44 -15.32 27.19
N CYS A 68 5.29 -15.07 28.49
CA CYS A 68 4.78 -13.80 29.02
C CYS A 68 5.64 -12.61 28.58
N GLU A 69 6.96 -12.77 28.60
CA GLU A 69 7.92 -11.72 28.25
C GLU A 69 7.77 -11.30 26.78
N THR A 70 7.73 -12.28 25.86
CA THR A 70 7.52 -12.00 24.43
C THR A 70 6.16 -11.39 24.17
N HIS A 71 5.11 -11.88 24.85
CA HIS A 71 3.76 -11.35 24.70
C HIS A 71 3.67 -9.89 25.14
N GLU A 72 4.14 -9.56 26.34
CA GLU A 72 4.16 -8.19 26.87
C GLU A 72 4.96 -7.25 25.98
N TYR A 73 6.12 -7.70 25.49
CA TYR A 73 6.94 -6.88 24.61
C TYR A 73 6.25 -6.62 23.26
N LEU A 74 5.63 -7.63 22.65
CA LEU A 74 4.83 -7.45 21.42
C LEU A 74 3.68 -6.48 21.63
N MET A 75 2.96 -6.57 22.75
CA MET A 75 1.87 -5.63 23.06
C MET A 75 2.41 -4.20 23.23
N SER A 76 3.57 -4.02 23.87
CA SER A 76 4.19 -2.70 23.99
C SER A 76 4.54 -2.06 22.63
N LEU A 77 4.95 -2.87 21.64
CA LEU A 77 5.21 -2.39 20.29
C LEU A 77 3.91 -2.00 19.57
N VAL A 78 2.85 -2.79 19.74
CA VAL A 78 1.53 -2.50 19.17
C VAL A 78 0.94 -1.22 19.76
N GLU A 79 1.01 -1.05 21.08
CA GLU A 79 0.55 0.16 21.77
C GLU A 79 1.36 1.41 21.34
N ALA A 80 2.66 1.26 21.11
CA ALA A 80 3.48 2.36 20.63
C ALA A 80 3.12 2.80 19.20
N GLY A 81 2.74 1.86 18.33
CA GLY A 81 2.26 2.13 16.97
C GLY A 81 3.29 2.79 16.03
N ASP A 82 4.57 2.85 16.42
CA ASP A 82 5.60 3.55 15.66
C ASP A 82 6.15 2.68 14.52
N THR A 83 5.51 2.79 13.36
CA THR A 83 5.90 2.05 12.15
C THR A 83 7.21 2.53 11.49
N GLN A 84 7.78 3.66 11.90
CA GLN A 84 8.93 4.28 11.24
C GLN A 84 10.25 4.02 11.98
N ASN A 85 10.20 3.83 13.31
CA ASN A 85 11.39 3.66 14.14
C ASN A 85 11.60 2.22 14.66
N LEU A 86 10.96 1.22 14.03
CA LEU A 86 11.17 -0.19 14.38
C LEU A 86 12.62 -0.61 14.11
N LYS A 87 13.27 -1.19 15.12
CA LYS A 87 14.60 -1.79 14.98
C LYS A 87 14.55 -3.06 14.14
N PRO A 88 15.65 -3.48 13.51
CA PRO A 88 15.71 -4.72 12.75
C PRO A 88 15.25 -5.96 13.55
N ASP A 89 15.67 -6.08 14.80
CA ASP A 89 15.28 -7.18 15.68
C ASP A 89 13.77 -7.17 16.00
N GLU A 90 13.20 -5.97 16.17
CA GLU A 90 11.76 -5.78 16.40
C GLU A 90 10.95 -6.17 15.15
N GLN A 91 11.43 -5.80 13.96
CA GLN A 91 10.82 -6.17 12.69
C GLN A 91 10.86 -7.69 12.48
N GLU A 92 12.01 -8.32 12.68
CA GLU A 92 12.15 -9.77 12.57
C GLU A 92 11.20 -10.49 13.53
N MET A 93 11.11 -10.04 14.78
CA MET A 93 10.22 -10.61 15.78
C MET A 93 8.74 -10.45 15.40
N LEU A 94 8.31 -9.25 14.98
CA LEU A 94 6.95 -8.99 14.51
C LEU A 94 6.58 -9.89 13.33
N TRP A 95 7.50 -10.03 12.37
CA TRP A 95 7.30 -10.92 11.23
C TRP A 95 7.21 -12.39 11.66
N GLN A 96 8.10 -12.88 12.52
CA GLN A 96 8.08 -14.26 13.00
C GLN A 96 6.83 -14.59 13.82
N LYS A 97 6.34 -13.64 14.64
CA LYS A 97 5.20 -13.82 15.56
C LYS A 97 3.86 -13.34 14.99
N ARG A 98 3.80 -12.97 13.71
CA ARG A 98 2.61 -12.44 13.03
C ARG A 98 1.32 -13.25 13.22
N SER A 99 1.41 -14.59 13.27
CA SER A 99 0.27 -15.50 13.46
C SER A 99 -0.47 -15.29 14.78
N TYR A 100 0.24 -14.82 15.81
CA TYR A 100 -0.33 -14.47 17.12
C TYR A 100 -1.02 -13.11 17.12
N LEU A 101 -0.64 -12.23 16.19
CA LEU A 101 -1.11 -10.84 16.14
C LEU A 101 -2.30 -10.64 15.20
N MET A 102 -2.69 -11.66 14.42
CA MET A 102 -3.75 -11.57 13.40
C MET A 102 -5.13 -11.11 13.93
N HIS A 103 -5.37 -11.24 15.23
CA HIS A 103 -6.60 -10.82 15.88
C HIS A 103 -6.60 -9.32 16.28
N LEU A 104 -5.45 -8.64 16.20
CA LEU A 104 -5.26 -7.24 16.56
C LEU A 104 -5.12 -6.39 15.30
N PRO A 105 -6.14 -5.57 14.94
CA PRO A 105 -6.07 -4.71 13.77
C PRO A 105 -4.88 -3.76 13.77
N GLU A 106 -4.53 -3.22 14.94
CA GLU A 106 -3.45 -2.26 15.18
C GLU A 106 -2.06 -2.80 14.89
N ALA A 107 -1.89 -4.13 14.94
CA ALA A 107 -0.61 -4.76 14.69
C ALA A 107 -0.29 -4.89 13.18
N LEU A 108 -1.30 -4.81 12.29
CA LEU A 108 -1.08 -5.01 10.85
C LEU A 108 -0.08 -4.01 10.26
N PRO A 109 -0.19 -2.69 10.49
CA PRO A 109 0.76 -1.72 9.93
C PRO A 109 2.21 -1.99 10.37
N LEU A 110 2.42 -2.45 11.62
CA LEU A 110 3.74 -2.80 12.16
C LEU A 110 4.29 -4.06 11.50
N VAL A 111 3.46 -5.10 11.35
CA VAL A 111 3.85 -6.34 10.68
C VAL A 111 4.18 -6.09 9.20
N LEU A 112 3.39 -5.27 8.51
CA LEU A 112 3.67 -4.89 7.12
C LEU A 112 4.92 -4.02 6.98
N SER A 113 5.21 -3.14 7.95
CA SER A 113 6.47 -2.40 8.00
C SER A 113 7.68 -3.30 8.27
N SER A 114 7.45 -4.52 8.76
CA SER A 114 8.50 -5.52 9.00
C SER A 114 8.81 -6.38 7.78
N VAL A 115 8.10 -6.18 6.67
CA VAL A 115 8.38 -6.86 5.39
C VAL A 115 9.70 -6.35 4.82
N THR A 116 10.70 -7.22 4.76
CA THR A 116 12.05 -6.88 4.29
C THR A 116 12.12 -6.64 2.79
N ASP A 117 11.27 -7.32 2.01
CA ASP A 117 11.26 -7.26 0.55
C ASP A 117 9.84 -7.46 0.02
N TRP A 118 9.44 -6.63 -0.94
CA TRP A 118 8.16 -6.69 -1.65
C TRP A 118 8.25 -7.45 -2.98
N GLY A 119 9.32 -8.22 -3.17
CA GLY A 119 9.52 -9.11 -4.30
C GLY A 119 8.58 -10.31 -4.30
N PHE A 120 8.41 -10.93 -5.48
CA PHE A 120 7.44 -12.00 -5.76
C PHE A 120 7.38 -13.10 -4.69
N TYR A 121 8.53 -13.57 -4.22
CA TYR A 121 8.62 -14.67 -3.24
C TYR A 121 8.02 -14.34 -1.86
N PHE A 122 7.98 -13.07 -1.48
CA PHE A 122 7.44 -12.63 -0.19
C PHE A 122 5.94 -12.30 -0.25
N LEU A 123 5.44 -11.93 -1.45
CA LEU A 123 4.06 -11.48 -1.63
C LEU A 123 3.01 -12.53 -1.25
N ALA A 124 3.28 -13.82 -1.44
CA ALA A 124 2.34 -14.88 -1.07
C ALA A 124 2.01 -14.85 0.43
N ASN A 125 3.04 -14.69 1.28
CA ASN A 125 2.88 -14.56 2.73
C ASN A 125 2.15 -13.26 3.10
N VAL A 126 2.48 -12.16 2.45
CA VAL A 126 1.84 -10.86 2.70
C VAL A 126 0.35 -10.89 2.34
N TYR A 127 0.00 -11.45 1.19
CA TYR A 127 -1.38 -11.54 0.72
C TYR A 127 -2.23 -12.44 1.61
N GLN A 128 -1.67 -13.56 2.05
CA GLN A 128 -2.30 -14.40 3.06
C GLN A 128 -2.65 -13.63 4.34
N ILE A 129 -1.67 -12.90 4.90
CA ILE A 129 -1.85 -12.14 6.14
C ILE A 129 -3.00 -11.15 5.98
N ILE A 130 -3.06 -10.43 4.86
CA ILE A 130 -4.04 -9.38 4.60
C ILE A 130 -5.46 -9.92 4.40
N GLU A 131 -5.60 -11.10 3.79
CA GLU A 131 -6.89 -11.75 3.62
C GLU A 131 -7.45 -12.26 4.95
N ASP A 132 -6.59 -12.80 5.81
CA ASP A 132 -6.98 -13.42 7.09
C ASP A 132 -6.88 -12.46 8.29
N TRP A 133 -6.46 -11.21 8.13
CA TRP A 133 -6.33 -10.26 9.25
C TRP A 133 -7.69 -9.81 9.79
N ALA A 134 -7.74 -9.46 11.08
CA ALA A 134 -8.88 -8.75 11.64
C ALA A 134 -9.12 -7.42 10.88
N PRO A 135 -10.36 -7.04 10.55
CA PRO A 135 -10.62 -5.84 9.79
C PRO A 135 -10.16 -4.58 10.54
N LEU A 136 -9.47 -3.69 9.83
CA LEU A 136 -9.03 -2.40 10.38
C LEU A 136 -10.20 -1.42 10.43
N SER A 137 -10.16 -0.52 11.41
CA SER A 137 -11.02 0.66 11.35
C SER A 137 -10.64 1.53 10.14
N PRO A 138 -11.58 2.31 9.58
CA PRO A 138 -11.29 3.20 8.46
C PRO A 138 -10.10 4.14 8.71
N VAL A 139 -9.97 4.65 9.94
CA VAL A 139 -8.84 5.52 10.35
C VAL A 139 -7.50 4.78 10.26
N GLN A 140 -7.43 3.55 10.77
CA GLN A 140 -6.22 2.74 10.71
C GLN A 140 -5.89 2.34 9.27
N ALA A 141 -6.91 1.98 8.49
CA ALA A 141 -6.73 1.59 7.09
C ALA A 141 -6.12 2.72 6.24
N MET A 142 -6.41 3.99 6.54
CA MET A 142 -5.77 5.13 5.86
C MET A 142 -4.24 5.10 5.95
N GLN A 143 -3.67 4.57 7.04
CA GLN A 143 -2.21 4.43 7.20
C GLN A 143 -1.61 3.54 6.12
N LEU A 144 -2.31 2.50 5.68
CA LEU A 144 -1.85 1.56 4.67
C LEU A 144 -1.78 2.17 3.26
N LEU A 145 -2.31 3.39 3.08
CA LEU A 145 -2.20 4.15 1.84
C LEU A 145 -0.92 4.97 1.76
N LEU A 146 -0.16 5.07 2.85
CA LEU A 146 1.08 5.85 2.91
C LEU A 146 2.17 5.27 1.98
N PRO A 147 3.12 6.10 1.51
CA PRO A 147 4.20 5.68 0.61
C PRO A 147 5.03 4.48 1.09
N GLN A 148 5.12 4.28 2.41
CA GLN A 148 5.86 3.18 3.03
C GLN A 148 5.28 1.79 2.72
N TYR A 149 4.01 1.70 2.31
CA TYR A 149 3.36 0.45 1.91
C TYR A 149 3.23 0.45 0.39
N PRO A 150 4.19 -0.11 -0.35
CA PRO A 150 4.23 0.05 -1.79
C PRO A 150 3.31 -0.90 -2.56
N ASP A 151 2.82 -1.97 -1.93
CA ASP A 151 2.06 -3.00 -2.61
C ASP A 151 0.59 -2.62 -2.89
N MET A 152 0.12 -3.09 -4.04
CA MET A 152 -1.19 -2.74 -4.58
C MET A 152 -2.34 -3.48 -3.89
N ARG A 153 -2.19 -4.76 -3.54
CA ARG A 153 -3.24 -5.53 -2.85
C ARG A 153 -3.42 -5.04 -1.42
N VAL A 154 -2.33 -4.69 -0.73
CA VAL A 154 -2.40 -4.02 0.59
C VAL A 154 -3.28 -2.78 0.53
N ARG A 155 -3.01 -1.90 -0.44
CA ARG A 155 -3.76 -0.64 -0.59
C ARG A 155 -5.20 -0.85 -1.03
N GLN A 156 -5.46 -1.84 -1.88
CA GLN A 156 -6.84 -2.23 -2.24
C GLN A 156 -7.62 -2.69 -1.00
N LYS A 157 -7.02 -3.55 -0.17
CA LYS A 157 -7.65 -3.99 1.08
C LYS A 157 -7.94 -2.83 2.03
N ALA A 158 -7.00 -1.88 2.13
CA ALA A 158 -7.19 -0.67 2.90
C ALA A 158 -8.41 0.13 2.42
N ILE A 159 -8.56 0.29 1.09
CA ILE A 159 -9.73 0.97 0.50
C ILE A 159 -11.02 0.20 0.82
N GLU A 160 -11.03 -1.13 0.72
CA GLU A 160 -12.20 -1.95 1.12
C GLU A 160 -12.63 -1.66 2.56
N TRP A 161 -11.69 -1.60 3.50
CA TRP A 161 -11.99 -1.26 4.90
C TRP A 161 -12.48 0.19 5.07
N ILE A 162 -11.92 1.14 4.33
CA ILE A 162 -12.34 2.54 4.37
C ILE A 162 -13.76 2.71 3.82
N LEU A 163 -14.10 2.03 2.74
CA LEU A 163 -15.43 2.10 2.11
C LEU A 163 -16.56 1.52 2.99
N CYS A 164 -16.21 0.79 4.05
CA CYS A 164 -17.16 0.35 5.06
C CYS A 164 -17.52 1.45 6.08
N ALA A 165 -16.89 2.63 6.02
CA ALA A 165 -17.15 3.75 6.92
C ALA A 165 -18.48 4.46 6.62
N SER A 166 -18.93 5.30 7.56
CA SER A 166 -20.03 6.24 7.35
C SER A 166 -19.69 7.29 6.28
N SER A 167 -20.69 7.79 5.56
CA SER A 167 -20.55 8.86 4.57
C SER A 167 -19.85 10.11 5.13
N ASP A 168 -20.17 10.51 6.37
CA ASP A 168 -19.50 11.62 7.06
C ASP A 168 -17.99 11.43 7.21
N PHE A 169 -17.54 10.22 7.52
CA PHE A 169 -16.12 9.90 7.64
C PHE A 169 -15.46 9.98 6.26
N LEU A 170 -16.08 9.36 5.25
CA LEU A 170 -15.59 9.37 3.88
C LEU A 170 -15.44 10.81 3.39
N PHE A 171 -16.44 11.66 3.59
CA PHE A 171 -16.41 13.07 3.19
C PHE A 171 -15.23 13.82 3.81
N ASN A 172 -14.99 13.62 5.11
CA ASN A 172 -13.86 14.23 5.81
C ASN A 172 -12.50 13.66 5.41
N ALA A 173 -12.47 12.41 4.94
CA ALA A 173 -11.26 11.72 4.46
C ALA A 173 -11.02 11.90 2.96
N LEU A 174 -11.96 12.48 2.20
CA LEU A 174 -11.87 12.65 0.75
C LEU A 174 -10.57 13.31 0.30
N PRO A 175 -10.08 14.42 0.91
CA PRO A 175 -8.83 15.03 0.48
C PRO A 175 -7.63 14.08 0.59
N GLN A 176 -7.56 13.32 1.69
CA GLN A 176 -6.51 12.35 1.96
C GLN A 176 -6.62 11.14 1.02
N LEU A 177 -7.84 10.70 0.73
CA LEU A 177 -8.12 9.64 -0.23
C LEU A 177 -7.76 10.04 -1.65
N VAL A 178 -8.13 11.24 -2.08
CA VAL A 178 -7.77 11.78 -3.41
C VAL A 178 -6.26 11.89 -3.55
N GLU A 179 -5.55 12.34 -2.51
CA GLU A 179 -4.09 12.41 -2.54
C GLU A 179 -3.45 11.01 -2.56
N ALA A 180 -3.94 10.07 -1.75
CA ALA A 180 -3.50 8.68 -1.76
C ALA A 180 -3.75 8.00 -3.11
N LEU A 181 -4.92 8.22 -3.69
CA LEU A 181 -5.32 7.74 -5.02
C LEU A 181 -4.48 8.40 -6.11
N ARG A 182 -4.14 9.69 -5.99
CA ARG A 182 -3.24 10.36 -6.93
C ARG A 182 -1.85 9.73 -6.89
N GLN A 183 -1.31 9.45 -5.71
CA GLN A 183 -0.03 8.76 -5.57
C GLN A 183 -0.08 7.31 -6.10
N LEU A 184 -1.21 6.63 -5.92
CA LEU A 184 -1.49 5.32 -6.50
C LEU A 184 -1.57 5.38 -8.02
N GLN A 185 -2.46 6.20 -8.57
CA GLN A 185 -2.68 6.40 -10.00
C GLN A 185 -1.37 6.81 -10.70
N GLN A 186 -0.54 7.65 -10.09
CA GLN A 186 0.78 8.01 -10.65
C GLN A 186 1.75 6.83 -10.77
N ARG A 187 1.65 5.83 -9.88
CA ARG A 187 2.39 4.56 -10.00
C ARG A 187 1.77 3.63 -11.05
N ILE A 188 0.50 3.83 -11.36
CA ILE A 188 -0.29 3.05 -12.32
C ILE A 188 -0.37 3.67 -13.73
N ASP A 189 -0.16 4.97 -13.93
CA ASP A 189 -0.16 5.57 -15.28
C ASP A 189 1.06 5.13 -16.11
N HIS A 190 2.03 4.48 -15.45
CA HIS A 190 3.11 3.71 -16.06
C HIS A 190 2.84 2.18 -16.03
N CYS A 191 1.70 1.75 -15.49
CA CYS A 191 1.15 0.41 -15.59
C CYS A 191 0.09 0.40 -16.71
N VAL A 192 0.42 -0.22 -17.84
CA VAL A 192 -0.47 -0.33 -19.00
C VAL A 192 -1.64 -1.33 -18.77
N ASP A 193 -2.06 -1.54 -17.51
CA ASP A 193 -3.14 -2.46 -17.16
C ASP A 193 -4.49 -1.73 -17.14
N PHE A 194 -5.21 -1.85 -18.26
CA PHE A 194 -6.51 -1.22 -18.49
C PHE A 194 -7.57 -1.65 -17.46
N ALA A 195 -7.50 -2.89 -16.95
CA ALA A 195 -8.46 -3.39 -15.98
C ALA A 195 -8.32 -2.71 -14.61
N TYR A 196 -7.09 -2.35 -14.24
CA TYR A 196 -6.82 -1.61 -13.01
C TYR A 196 -7.25 -0.14 -13.13
N ALA A 197 -6.88 0.54 -14.22
CA ALA A 197 -7.29 1.92 -14.47
C ALA A 197 -8.82 2.06 -14.50
N GLN A 198 -9.51 1.07 -15.07
CA GLN A 198 -10.96 1.00 -15.08
C GLN A 198 -11.54 0.77 -13.68
N ARG A 199 -10.94 -0.08 -12.84
CA ARG A 199 -11.40 -0.28 -11.44
C ARG A 199 -11.20 0.98 -10.58
N CYS A 200 -10.08 1.68 -10.72
CA CYS A 200 -9.86 2.94 -10.02
C CYS A 200 -10.80 4.05 -10.51
N SER A 201 -11.05 4.13 -11.82
CA SER A 201 -12.02 5.07 -12.39
C SER A 201 -13.45 4.75 -11.95
N LEU A 202 -13.81 3.46 -11.85
CA LEU A 202 -15.11 3.01 -11.35
C LEU A 202 -15.25 3.34 -9.87
N LEU A 203 -14.22 3.09 -9.05
CA LEU A 203 -14.23 3.43 -7.64
C LEU A 203 -14.32 4.94 -7.42
N GLN A 204 -13.65 5.73 -8.25
CA GLN A 204 -13.76 7.19 -8.24
C GLN A 204 -15.18 7.65 -8.64
N LYS A 205 -15.79 6.98 -9.63
CA LYS A 205 -17.16 7.24 -10.09
C LYS A 205 -18.19 6.84 -9.03
N GLU A 206 -18.04 5.69 -8.38
CA GLU A 206 -18.89 5.24 -7.27
C GLU A 206 -18.78 6.16 -6.06
N LEU A 207 -17.58 6.66 -5.74
CA LEU A 207 -17.37 7.65 -4.67
C LEU A 207 -18.05 8.99 -4.98
N LEU A 208 -18.07 9.41 -6.26
CA LEU A 208 -18.75 10.63 -6.71
C LEU A 208 -20.28 10.47 -6.83
N GLU A 209 -20.76 9.32 -7.31
CA GLU A 209 -22.19 9.04 -7.45
C GLU A 209 -22.87 8.88 -6.08
N ARG A 210 -22.22 8.23 -5.11
CA ARG A 210 -22.74 8.19 -3.74
C ARG A 210 -22.80 9.56 -3.06
N HIS A 211 -21.89 10.47 -3.42
CA HIS A 211 -21.92 11.86 -2.96
C HIS A 211 -23.13 12.64 -3.55
N GLU A 212 -23.54 12.35 -4.78
CA GLU A 212 -24.72 12.98 -5.38
C GLU A 212 -26.05 12.42 -4.81
N GLU A 213 -26.08 11.14 -4.41
CA GLU A 213 -27.25 10.51 -3.80
C GLU A 213 -27.48 10.94 -2.33
N ASP A 214 -26.42 11.19 -1.55
CA ASP A 214 -26.52 11.67 -0.15
C ASP A 214 -26.93 13.17 -0.03
N HIS A 215 -26.96 13.90 -1.16
CA HIS A 215 -27.32 15.32 -1.23
C HIS A 215 -28.69 15.60 -1.90
N LEU A 216 -29.51 14.57 -2.09
CA LEU A 216 -30.89 14.66 -2.60
C LEU A 216 -31.92 14.16 -1.57
#